data_AF-A0A2N2KL89-F1
#
_entry.id   AF-A0A2N2KL89-F1
#
_cell.length_a   1.000
_cell.length_b   1.000
_cell.length_c   1.000
_cell.angle_alpha   90.00
_cell.angle_beta   90.00
_cell.angle_gamma   90.00
#
_symmetry.space_group_name_H-M   'P 1'
#
loop_
_entity.id
_entity.type
_entity.pdbx_description
1 polymer ?
#
loop_
_entity_poly.entity_id
_entity_poly.type
_entity_poly.pdbx_seq_one_letter_code
_entity_poly.pdbx_strand_id
1 'polypeptide(L)'
;MTRYQTSLVLVFLVFWCVPAFAQGEAGVVNVAVEGNATIHSNDVGLAREEAIREALRRAIQNVASDLLAIPVRDKKFLPVKNEIIGQQDRYINNYKITAESRQGESYLVTVNVTVSLQDLKNDLAKIGFRHISGTEKTNVILALEVKGLKKYSDFLYLKEFLKKRAKIVKHINSQSYEWQQARLELEISGTAQALAAELAKSGRYLVNSELIERNQIAISPLPREGEQ
;
A
#
# COMPACT_ATOMS: atom_id res chain seq x y z
N MET A 1 -2.51 -39.37 -59.52
CA MET A 1 -3.21 -38.12 -59.86
C MET A 1 -3.81 -37.54 -58.58
N THR A 2 -3.66 -36.22 -58.41
CA THR A 2 -4.45 -35.28 -57.58
C THR A 2 -4.49 -35.37 -56.04
N ARG A 3 -4.03 -34.25 -55.46
CA ARG A 3 -4.03 -33.74 -54.07
C ARG A 3 -5.46 -33.40 -53.60
N TYR A 4 -5.77 -33.39 -52.29
CA TYR A 4 -6.86 -32.68 -51.53
C TYR A 4 -7.10 -33.48 -50.22
N GLN A 5 -7.35 -32.97 -49.02
CA GLN A 5 -7.19 -31.68 -48.38
C GLN A 5 -7.19 -31.95 -46.85
N THR A 6 -6.54 -31.04 -46.13
CA THR A 6 -6.39 -30.88 -44.67
C THR A 6 -7.63 -31.10 -43.77
N SER A 7 -7.37 -31.61 -42.57
CA SER A 7 -7.90 -31.18 -41.25
C SER A 7 -9.42 -31.14 -40.99
N LEU A 8 -9.86 -32.07 -40.14
CA LEU A 8 -10.80 -31.87 -39.01
C LEU A 8 -10.91 -33.28 -38.39
N VAL A 9 -10.42 -33.59 -37.20
CA VAL A 9 -11.05 -33.32 -35.90
C VAL A 9 -9.98 -33.63 -34.85
N LEU A 10 -9.24 -32.62 -34.40
CA LEU A 10 -8.40 -32.71 -33.20
C LEU A 10 -8.45 -31.37 -32.45
N VAL A 11 -9.65 -30.95 -32.04
CA VAL A 11 -9.79 -29.79 -31.15
C VAL A 11 -10.99 -30.00 -30.24
N PHE A 12 -10.86 -30.93 -29.29
CA PHE A 12 -11.73 -30.98 -28.12
C PHE A 12 -10.90 -31.17 -26.84
N LEU A 13 -9.77 -30.47 -26.76
CA LEU A 13 -8.85 -30.54 -25.62
C LEU A 13 -8.17 -29.19 -25.35
N VAL A 14 -8.85 -28.08 -25.62
CA VAL A 14 -8.39 -26.75 -25.23
C VAL A 14 -9.60 -25.88 -24.96
N PHE A 15 -10.19 -25.93 -23.76
CA PHE A 15 -10.72 -24.73 -23.08
C PHE A 15 -11.38 -25.04 -21.71
N TRP A 16 -10.64 -25.68 -20.81
CA TRP A 16 -10.94 -25.57 -19.38
C TRP A 16 -9.71 -25.16 -18.59
N CYS A 17 -8.98 -24.17 -19.09
CA CYS A 17 -8.18 -23.35 -18.19
C CYS A 17 -9.17 -22.38 -17.54
N VAL A 18 -9.84 -22.84 -16.46
CA VAL A 18 -10.44 -21.89 -15.53
C VAL A 18 -9.28 -21.03 -15.07
N PRO A 19 -9.28 -19.70 -15.29
CA PRO A 19 -8.32 -18.86 -14.63
C PRO A 19 -8.62 -19.03 -13.13
N ALA A 20 -7.80 -19.82 -12.46
CA ALA A 20 -7.69 -19.78 -11.02
C ALA A 20 -7.25 -18.34 -10.72
N PHE A 21 -8.22 -17.49 -10.42
CA PHE A 21 -7.95 -16.23 -9.75
C PHE A 21 -7.24 -16.64 -8.46
N ALA A 22 -5.92 -16.53 -8.46
CA ALA A 22 -5.13 -16.49 -7.25
C ALA A 22 -5.79 -15.42 -6.39
N GLN A 23 -6.49 -15.86 -5.34
CA GLN A 23 -7.05 -14.96 -4.35
C GLN A 23 -5.89 -14.08 -3.90
N GLY A 24 -6.06 -12.77 -4.10
CA GLY A 24 -5.01 -11.81 -3.87
C GLY A 24 -4.35 -12.06 -2.53
N GLU A 25 -3.04 -11.84 -2.50
CA GLU A 25 -2.19 -11.84 -1.32
C GLU A 25 -2.59 -10.64 -0.43
N ALA A 26 -3.84 -10.65 0.03
CA ALA A 26 -4.52 -9.54 0.65
C ALA A 26 -4.41 -9.73 2.16
N GLY A 27 -3.32 -9.24 2.74
CA GLY A 27 -3.21 -9.15 4.18
C GLY A 27 -1.85 -9.47 4.77
N VAL A 28 -0.79 -9.61 3.98
CA VAL A 28 0.57 -9.84 4.49
C VAL A 28 1.54 -8.76 4.03
N VAL A 29 2.54 -8.47 4.85
CA VAL A 29 3.66 -7.57 4.53
C VAL A 29 4.97 -8.29 4.72
N ASN A 30 5.85 -8.17 3.73
CA ASN A 30 7.21 -8.67 3.81
C ASN A 30 8.13 -7.55 4.28
N VAL A 31 8.89 -7.81 5.35
CA VAL A 31 9.83 -6.85 5.91
C VAL A 31 11.19 -7.53 6.14
N ALA A 32 12.25 -6.88 5.66
CA ALA A 32 13.62 -7.27 5.94
C ALA A 32 14.08 -6.58 7.22
N VAL A 33 14.53 -7.36 8.21
CA VAL A 33 14.97 -6.83 9.50
C VAL A 33 16.22 -7.55 9.98
N GLU A 34 17.00 -6.82 10.78
CA GLU A 34 18.19 -7.34 11.43
C GLU A 34 17.94 -7.59 12.91
N GLY A 35 18.36 -8.76 13.37
CA GLY A 35 18.42 -9.14 14.77
C GLY A 35 19.86 -9.32 15.22
N ASN A 36 20.11 -9.04 16.50
CA ASN A 36 21.43 -9.18 17.10
C ASN A 36 21.27 -9.75 18.51
N ALA A 37 22.14 -10.69 18.88
CA ALA A 37 22.26 -11.17 20.24
C ALA A 37 23.72 -11.39 20.64
N THR A 38 24.00 -11.24 21.93
CA THR A 38 25.32 -11.48 22.49
C THR A 38 25.52 -12.98 22.72
N ILE A 39 26.72 -13.46 22.40
CA ILE A 39 27.13 -14.83 22.65
C ILE A 39 27.56 -14.92 24.13
N HIS A 40 26.82 -15.68 24.91
CA HIS A 40 27.15 -15.95 26.30
C HIS A 40 27.77 -17.34 26.43
N SER A 41 28.89 -17.46 27.15
CA SER A 41 29.55 -18.75 27.42
C SER A 41 29.91 -19.57 26.17
N ASN A 42 30.20 -18.88 25.05
CA ASN A 42 30.43 -19.49 23.73
C ASN A 42 29.25 -20.33 23.20
N ASP A 43 28.04 -20.12 23.73
CA ASP A 43 26.82 -20.73 23.23
C ASP A 43 26.27 -19.95 22.03
N VAL A 44 26.78 -20.32 20.85
CA VAL A 44 26.35 -19.74 19.58
C VAL A 44 24.93 -20.16 19.22
N GLY A 45 24.48 -21.33 19.67
CA GLY A 45 23.12 -21.80 19.40
C GLY A 45 22.08 -20.91 20.06
N LEU A 46 22.26 -20.64 21.36
CA LEU A 46 21.41 -19.74 22.11
C LEU A 46 21.43 -18.31 21.54
N ALA A 47 22.62 -17.81 21.17
CA ALA A 47 22.74 -16.49 20.58
C ALA A 47 22.02 -16.39 19.22
N ARG A 48 22.08 -17.44 18.40
CA ARG A 48 21.36 -17.50 17.12
C ARG A 48 19.85 -17.45 17.34
N GLU A 49 19.32 -18.23 18.27
CA GLU A 49 17.89 -18.23 18.60
C GLU A 49 17.43 -16.86 19.11
N GLU A 50 18.22 -16.24 19.99
CA GLU A 50 17.89 -14.92 20.53
C GLU A 50 17.96 -13.83 19.44
N ALA A 51 18.94 -13.90 18.54
CA ALA A 51 19.05 -12.97 17.43
C ALA A 51 17.84 -13.09 16.49
N ILE A 52 17.36 -14.31 16.24
CA ILE A 52 16.13 -14.54 15.45
C ILE A 52 14.92 -13.97 16.19
N ARG A 53 14.74 -14.26 17.48
CA ARG A 53 13.64 -13.68 18.28
C ARG A 53 13.64 -12.15 18.23
N GLU A 54 14.82 -11.54 18.36
CA GLU A 54 14.96 -10.08 18.28
C GLU A 54 14.61 -9.54 16.88
N ALA A 55 15.01 -10.22 15.81
CA ALA A 55 14.62 -9.86 14.44
C ALA A 55 13.09 -9.90 14.26
N LEU A 56 12.46 -11.01 14.66
CA LEU A 56 11.01 -11.20 14.57
C LEU A 56 10.24 -10.13 15.36
N ARG A 57 10.70 -9.83 16.57
CA ARG A 57 10.19 -8.74 17.41
C ARG A 57 10.25 -7.39 16.69
N ARG A 58 11.38 -7.09 16.05
CA ARG A 58 11.60 -5.85 15.30
C ARG A 58 10.73 -5.76 14.05
N ALA A 59 10.50 -6.86 13.35
CA ALA A 59 9.59 -6.89 12.20
C ALA A 59 8.19 -6.40 12.60
N ILE A 60 7.62 -6.98 13.66
CA ILE A 60 6.29 -6.59 14.16
C ILE A 60 6.28 -5.12 14.60
N GLN A 61 7.34 -4.65 15.26
CA GLN A 61 7.48 -3.25 15.67
C GLN A 61 7.50 -2.29 14.49
N ASN A 62 8.29 -2.57 13.47
CA ASN A 62 8.42 -1.71 12.30
C ASN A 62 7.11 -1.63 11.55
N VAL A 63 6.45 -2.78 11.33
CA VAL A 63 5.13 -2.82 10.70
C VAL A 63 4.13 -2.04 11.55
N ALA A 64 4.01 -2.31 12.85
CA ALA A 64 3.08 -1.58 13.72
C ALA A 64 3.38 -0.07 13.80
N SER A 65 4.65 0.33 13.75
CA SER A 65 5.07 1.73 13.75
C SER A 65 4.61 2.44 12.47
N ASP A 66 4.78 1.78 11.33
CA ASP A 66 4.31 2.25 10.02
C ASP A 66 2.78 2.33 9.97
N LEU A 67 2.09 1.28 10.45
CA LEU A 67 0.64 1.21 10.54
C LEU A 67 0.02 2.38 11.32
N LEU A 68 0.69 2.81 12.39
CA LEU A 68 0.21 3.83 13.31
C LEU A 68 0.78 5.23 13.04
N ALA A 69 1.80 5.33 12.18
CA ALA A 69 2.64 6.54 12.04
C ALA A 69 3.20 7.03 13.39
N ILE A 70 3.53 6.11 14.30
CA ILE A 70 4.08 6.39 15.63
C ILE A 70 5.45 5.72 15.73
N PRO A 71 6.54 6.46 15.97
CA PRO A 71 7.87 5.86 16.17
C PRO A 71 7.90 4.86 17.35
N VAL A 72 8.61 3.74 17.20
CA VAL A 72 8.77 2.68 18.23
C VAL A 72 9.30 3.21 19.57
N ARG A 73 10.03 4.34 19.56
CA ARG A 73 10.59 4.99 20.74
C ARG A 73 9.60 5.91 21.47
N ASP A 74 8.48 6.23 20.86
CA ASP A 74 7.47 7.11 21.47
C ASP A 74 6.76 6.39 22.63
N LYS A 75 6.41 7.14 23.69
CA LYS A 75 5.62 6.63 24.82
C LYS A 75 4.23 6.15 24.38
N LYS A 76 3.67 6.74 23.31
CA LYS A 76 2.40 6.32 22.71
C LYS A 76 2.46 4.91 22.12
N PHE A 77 3.65 4.39 21.84
CA PHE A 77 3.85 3.02 21.35
C PHE A 77 3.90 1.98 22.48
N LEU A 78 3.90 2.40 23.75
CA LEU A 78 3.99 1.50 24.91
C LEU A 78 2.88 0.43 24.97
N PRO A 79 1.60 0.74 24.68
CA PRO A 79 0.55 -0.28 24.65
C PRO A 79 0.82 -1.39 23.62
N VAL A 80 1.40 -1.03 22.48
CA VAL A 80 1.80 -2.01 21.44
C VAL A 80 2.89 -2.93 21.97
N LYS A 81 3.87 -2.38 22.70
CA LYS A 81 4.96 -3.19 23.29
C LYS A 81 4.47 -4.21 24.29
N ASN A 82 3.46 -3.87 25.08
CA ASN A 82 2.98 -4.74 26.15
C ASN A 82 2.05 -5.84 25.63
N GLU A 83 1.12 -5.49 24.73
CA GLU A 83 0.05 -6.41 24.33
C GLU A 83 0.35 -7.20 23.06
N ILE A 84 1.06 -6.60 22.10
CA ILE A 84 1.26 -7.20 20.76
C ILE A 84 2.59 -7.94 20.71
N ILE A 85 3.67 -7.30 21.17
CA ILE A 85 5.03 -7.85 21.01
C ILE A 85 5.25 -9.12 21.84
N GLY A 86 4.44 -9.35 22.88
CA GLY A 86 4.47 -10.59 23.67
C GLY A 86 3.96 -11.82 22.92
N GLN A 87 3.25 -11.66 21.79
CA GLN A 87 2.60 -12.76 21.05
C GLN A 87 3.13 -12.86 19.60
N GLN A 88 4.45 -12.89 19.44
CA GLN A 88 5.11 -12.77 18.12
C GLN A 88 4.64 -13.84 17.11
N ASP A 89 4.46 -15.08 17.57
CA ASP A 89 4.06 -16.21 16.73
C ASP A 89 2.69 -16.04 16.07
N ARG A 90 1.83 -15.20 16.64
CA ARG A 90 0.49 -14.94 16.11
C ARG A 90 0.53 -14.06 14.86
N TYR A 91 1.51 -13.17 14.76
CA TYR A 91 1.58 -12.16 13.70
C TYR A 91 2.53 -12.57 12.58
N ILE A 92 3.33 -13.61 12.77
CA ILE A 92 4.34 -14.06 11.81
C ILE A 92 3.82 -15.29 11.08
N ASN A 93 3.60 -15.14 9.78
CA ASN A 93 3.17 -16.27 8.95
C ASN A 93 4.35 -17.17 8.62
N ASN A 94 5.47 -16.57 8.21
CA ASN A 94 6.72 -17.26 7.94
C ASN A 94 7.89 -16.29 8.07
N TYR A 95 9.09 -16.84 8.11
CA TYR A 95 10.31 -16.07 7.98
C TYR A 95 11.39 -16.88 7.26
N LYS A 96 12.30 -16.17 6.60
CA LYS A 96 13.47 -16.73 5.94
C LYS A 96 14.72 -15.97 6.35
N ILE A 97 15.70 -16.68 6.89
CA ILE A 97 17.03 -16.13 7.16
C ILE A 97 17.71 -15.92 5.80
N THR A 98 18.10 -14.68 5.53
CA THR A 98 18.80 -14.29 4.29
C THR A 98 20.29 -14.14 4.50
N ALA A 99 20.70 -13.76 5.72
CA ALA A 99 22.09 -13.69 6.11
C ALA A 99 22.22 -14.00 7.60
N GLU A 100 23.33 -14.60 8.00
CA GLU A 100 23.73 -14.78 9.38
C GLU A 100 25.25 -14.63 9.48
N SER A 101 25.73 -13.98 10.53
CA SER A 101 27.16 -13.78 10.74
C SER A 101 27.50 -13.68 12.22
N ARG A 102 28.63 -14.27 12.61
CA ARG A 102 29.24 -14.04 13.92
C ARG A 102 30.24 -12.89 13.81
N GLN A 103 30.03 -11.84 14.59
CA GLN A 103 30.91 -10.69 14.69
C GLN A 103 31.42 -10.57 16.13
N GLY A 104 32.56 -11.20 16.42
CA GLY A 104 33.14 -11.27 17.76
C GLY A 104 32.21 -11.96 18.76
N GLU A 105 31.73 -11.19 19.74
CA GLU A 105 30.79 -11.61 20.80
C GLU A 105 29.32 -11.41 20.41
N SER A 106 29.02 -11.00 19.18
CA SER A 106 27.66 -10.79 18.69
C SER A 106 27.32 -11.72 17.53
N TYR A 107 26.07 -12.17 17.50
CA TYR A 107 25.50 -12.96 16.42
C TYR A 107 24.43 -12.13 15.71
N LEU A 108 24.68 -11.79 14.45
CA LEU A 108 23.77 -10.98 13.63
C LEU A 108 23.04 -11.88 12.65
N VAL A 109 21.74 -11.66 12.52
CA VAL A 109 20.88 -12.31 11.54
C VAL A 109 20.08 -11.28 10.76
N THR A 110 20.00 -11.46 9.45
CA THR A 110 19.07 -10.73 8.60
C THR A 110 17.97 -11.70 8.19
N VAL A 111 16.72 -11.30 8.44
CA VAL A 111 15.55 -12.14 8.24
C VAL A 111 14.52 -11.38 7.42
N ASN A 112 14.02 -12.02 6.36
CA ASN A 112 12.81 -11.61 5.69
C ASN A 112 11.62 -12.24 6.40
N VAL A 113 10.74 -11.41 6.95
CA VAL A 113 9.59 -11.86 7.75
C VAL A 113 8.31 -11.49 7.01
N THR A 114 7.39 -12.45 6.88
CA THR A 114 6.04 -12.23 6.39
C THR A 114 5.10 -12.03 7.57
N VAL A 115 4.61 -10.81 7.75
CA VAL A 115 3.74 -10.41 8.87
C VAL A 115 2.28 -10.32 8.41
N SER A 116 1.36 -10.92 9.17
CA SER A 116 -0.09 -10.78 8.97
C SER A 116 -0.56 -9.39 9.39
N LEU A 117 -0.91 -8.56 8.41
CA LEU A 117 -1.50 -7.25 8.66
C LEU A 117 -2.90 -7.37 9.25
N GLN A 118 -3.67 -8.37 8.85
CA GLN A 118 -5.06 -8.52 9.31
C GLN A 118 -5.11 -8.75 10.82
N ASP A 119 -4.32 -9.70 11.32
CA ASP A 119 -4.27 -10.01 12.75
C ASP A 119 -3.71 -8.84 13.56
N LEU A 120 -2.65 -8.23 13.04
CA LEU A 120 -2.03 -7.08 13.68
C LEU A 120 -2.99 -5.90 13.79
N LYS A 121 -3.76 -5.60 12.73
CA LYS A 121 -4.79 -4.54 12.75
C LYS A 121 -5.91 -4.82 13.72
N ASN A 122 -6.40 -6.05 13.73
CA ASN A 122 -7.50 -6.44 14.59
C ASN A 122 -7.12 -6.23 16.06
N ASP A 123 -5.90 -6.59 16.45
CA ASP A 123 -5.44 -6.43 17.82
C ASP A 123 -5.05 -4.99 18.15
N LEU A 124 -4.44 -4.25 17.21
CA LEU A 124 -4.23 -2.81 17.35
C LEU A 124 -5.55 -2.04 17.58
N ALA A 125 -6.62 -2.44 16.89
CA ALA A 125 -7.94 -1.84 17.07
C ALA A 125 -8.54 -2.15 18.45
N LYS A 126 -8.31 -3.36 18.99
CA LYS A 126 -8.74 -3.74 20.34
C LYS A 126 -8.07 -2.92 21.43
N ILE A 127 -6.79 -2.58 21.26
CA ILE A 127 -6.03 -1.76 22.23
C ILE A 127 -6.21 -0.24 22.03
N GLY A 128 -7.13 0.18 21.15
CA GLY A 128 -7.57 1.57 21.03
C GLY A 128 -7.08 2.32 19.79
N PHE A 129 -6.25 1.71 18.94
CA PHE A 129 -5.86 2.31 17.67
C PHE A 129 -6.93 2.03 16.62
N ARG A 130 -7.97 2.88 16.56
CA ARG A 130 -9.09 2.72 15.61
C ARG A 130 -8.82 3.35 14.24
N HIS A 131 -7.91 4.32 14.20
CA HIS A 131 -7.39 4.92 12.98
C HIS A 131 -6.01 4.32 12.70
N ILE A 132 -5.99 3.15 12.08
CA ILE A 132 -4.76 2.47 11.66
C ILE A 132 -4.62 2.72 10.17
N SER A 133 -3.71 3.60 9.77
CA SER A 133 -3.52 4.00 8.37
C SER A 133 -3.03 2.84 7.48
N GLY A 134 -2.42 1.79 8.04
CA GLY A 134 -1.72 0.81 7.21
C GLY A 134 -2.54 -0.39 6.75
N THR A 135 -3.66 -0.17 6.08
CA THR A 135 -4.02 -0.90 4.84
C THR A 135 -5.01 0.04 4.23
N GLU A 136 -4.59 0.82 3.25
CA GLU A 136 -4.88 0.52 1.86
C GLU A 136 -3.69 1.05 1.06
N LYS A 137 -3.29 0.34 0.00
CA LYS A 137 -2.47 0.82 -1.13
C LYS A 137 -1.86 2.21 -0.91
N THR A 138 -0.60 2.30 -0.49
CA THR A 138 0.20 3.55 -0.39
C THR A 138 -0.67 4.80 -0.52
N ASN A 139 -1.25 5.27 0.59
CA ASN A 139 -2.06 6.48 0.51
C ASN A 139 -1.12 7.63 0.11
N VAL A 140 -1.24 8.06 -1.15
CA VAL A 140 -0.42 9.15 -1.67
C VAL A 140 -1.20 10.42 -1.46
N ILE A 141 -0.54 11.39 -0.81
CA ILE A 141 -1.03 12.77 -0.83
C ILE A 141 -0.73 13.32 -2.22
N LEU A 142 -1.80 13.61 -2.95
CA LEU A 142 -1.75 14.13 -4.31
C LEU A 142 -2.30 15.55 -4.32
N ALA A 143 -1.54 16.48 -4.91
CA ALA A 143 -2.07 17.80 -5.24
C ALA A 143 -2.78 17.75 -6.60
N LEU A 144 -4.08 17.98 -6.60
CA LEU A 144 -4.90 18.17 -7.80
C LEU A 144 -5.08 19.66 -8.04
N GLU A 145 -4.45 20.16 -9.09
CA GLU A 145 -4.63 21.53 -9.58
C GLU A 145 -5.66 21.54 -10.71
N VAL A 146 -6.71 22.34 -10.55
CA VAL A 146 -7.77 22.49 -11.54
C VAL A 146 -7.66 23.89 -12.12
N LYS A 147 -7.43 24.02 -13.42
CA LYS A 147 -7.34 25.31 -14.12
C LYS A 147 -8.55 25.51 -15.04
N GLY A 148 -8.94 26.77 -15.26
CA GLY A 148 -10.02 27.10 -16.18
C GLY A 148 -11.43 26.84 -15.63
N LEU A 149 -11.59 26.88 -14.30
CA LEU A 149 -12.91 26.83 -13.67
C LEU A 149 -13.66 28.14 -13.91
N LYS A 150 -14.48 28.18 -14.96
CA LYS A 150 -15.31 29.34 -15.30
C LYS A 150 -16.56 29.46 -14.41
N LYS A 151 -17.06 28.34 -13.87
CA LYS A 151 -18.28 28.29 -13.04
C LYS A 151 -18.04 27.49 -11.76
N TYR A 152 -18.60 27.98 -10.66
CA TYR A 152 -18.55 27.28 -9.37
C TYR A 152 -19.27 25.92 -9.41
N SER A 153 -20.30 25.79 -10.24
CA SER A 153 -20.99 24.50 -10.44
C SER A 153 -20.05 23.41 -10.97
N ASP A 154 -19.10 23.72 -11.84
CA ASP A 154 -18.12 22.74 -12.34
C ASP A 154 -17.18 22.24 -11.24
N PHE A 155 -16.84 23.11 -10.29
CA PHE A 155 -16.11 22.71 -9.08
C PHE A 155 -16.94 21.80 -8.16
N LEU A 156 -18.22 22.12 -7.95
CA LEU A 156 -19.13 21.25 -7.19
C LEU A 156 -19.27 19.86 -7.84
N TYR A 157 -19.41 19.81 -9.17
CA TYR A 157 -19.46 18.55 -9.90
C TYR A 157 -18.18 17.73 -9.74
N LEU A 158 -17.01 18.36 -9.79
CA LEU A 158 -15.74 17.69 -9.55
C LEU A 158 -15.69 17.11 -8.13
N LYS A 159 -16.09 17.90 -7.12
CA LYS A 159 -16.11 17.44 -5.72
C LYS A 159 -17.03 16.23 -5.54
N GLU A 160 -18.22 16.26 -6.13
CA GLU A 160 -19.16 15.14 -6.10
C GLU A 160 -18.66 13.92 -6.90
N PHE A 161 -17.98 14.15 -8.02
CA PHE A 161 -17.35 13.08 -8.79
C PHE A 161 -16.26 12.36 -7.98
N LEU A 162 -15.37 13.11 -7.32
CA LEU A 162 -14.30 12.57 -6.49
C LEU A 162 -14.86 11.80 -5.30
N LYS A 163 -15.89 12.32 -4.62
CA LYS A 163 -16.59 11.63 -3.52
C LYS A 163 -17.19 10.28 -3.95
N LYS A 164 -17.76 10.21 -5.15
CA LYS A 164 -18.33 8.96 -5.71
C LYS A 164 -17.27 7.91 -6.06
N ARG A 165 -15.98 8.29 -6.10
CA ARG A 165 -14.84 7.41 -6.36
C ARG A 165 -14.13 7.00 -5.07
N ALA A 166 -14.89 6.63 -4.03
CA ALA A 166 -14.39 6.20 -2.72
C ALA A 166 -13.42 4.99 -2.73
N LYS A 167 -13.36 4.24 -3.84
CA LYS A 167 -12.37 3.16 -4.05
C LYS A 167 -10.95 3.68 -4.33
N ILE A 168 -10.83 4.93 -4.76
CA ILE A 168 -9.55 5.56 -5.17
C ILE A 168 -9.29 6.82 -4.32
N VAL A 169 -10.32 7.62 -4.02
CA VAL A 169 -10.20 8.85 -3.23
C VAL A 169 -10.74 8.60 -1.82
N LYS A 170 -9.88 8.70 -0.81
CA LYS A 170 -10.24 8.47 0.59
C LYS A 170 -10.64 9.75 1.30
N HIS A 171 -9.82 10.80 1.16
CA HIS A 171 -10.07 12.11 1.73
C HIS A 171 -9.85 13.22 0.71
N ILE A 172 -10.63 14.29 0.83
CA ILE A 172 -10.56 15.48 -0.03
C ILE A 172 -10.41 16.70 0.89
N ASN A 173 -9.22 17.30 0.89
CA ASN A 173 -8.94 18.53 1.61
C ASN A 173 -8.87 19.69 0.60
N SER A 174 -9.59 20.79 0.87
CA SER A 174 -9.53 21.99 0.02
C SER A 174 -8.51 22.97 0.59
N GLN A 175 -7.45 23.28 -0.17
CA GLN A 175 -6.44 24.26 0.26
C GLN A 175 -6.79 25.69 -0.16
N SER A 176 -7.28 25.91 -1.38
CA SER A 176 -7.70 27.25 -1.84
C SER A 176 -8.51 27.23 -3.14
N TYR A 177 -9.36 28.24 -3.32
CA TYR A 177 -10.02 28.58 -4.59
C TYR A 177 -9.67 30.03 -4.91
N GLU A 178 -8.77 30.24 -5.87
CA GLU A 178 -8.33 31.57 -6.29
C GLU A 178 -8.30 31.66 -7.82
N TRP A 179 -8.87 32.73 -8.38
CA TRP A 179 -8.75 33.11 -9.80
C TRP A 179 -8.88 31.98 -10.84
N GLN A 180 -10.09 31.42 -11.00
CA GLN A 180 -10.39 30.33 -11.96
C GLN A 180 -9.55 29.06 -11.76
N GLN A 181 -8.88 28.94 -10.61
CA GLN A 181 -8.07 27.80 -10.22
C GLN A 181 -8.55 27.25 -8.87
N ALA A 182 -8.52 25.93 -8.74
CA ALA A 182 -8.74 25.26 -7.47
C ALA A 182 -7.57 24.33 -7.18
N ARG A 183 -7.10 24.33 -5.94
CA ARG A 183 -6.14 23.35 -5.45
C ARG A 183 -6.79 22.47 -4.40
N LEU A 184 -6.82 21.18 -4.71
CA LEU A 184 -7.34 20.14 -3.85
C LEU A 184 -6.19 19.23 -3.46
N GLU A 185 -6.11 18.91 -2.19
CA GLU A 185 -5.19 17.91 -1.68
C GLU A 185 -6.00 16.63 -1.44
N LEU A 186 -5.65 15.58 -2.17
CA LEU A 186 -6.37 14.32 -2.19
C LEU A 186 -5.53 13.27 -1.50
N GLU A 187 -6.12 12.54 -0.58
CA GLU A 187 -5.56 11.29 -0.11
C GLU A 187 -6.13 10.18 -0.99
N ILE A 188 -5.27 9.55 -1.79
CA ILE A 188 -5.68 8.53 -2.75
C ILE A 188 -5.10 7.17 -2.40
N SER A 189 -5.90 6.12 -2.53
CA SER A 189 -5.44 4.74 -2.40
C SER A 189 -5.04 4.20 -3.78
N GLY A 190 -3.73 4.23 -4.08
CA GLY A 190 -3.17 3.82 -5.37
C GLY A 190 -2.23 4.87 -5.98
N THR A 191 -2.03 4.84 -7.30
CA THR A 191 -1.13 5.75 -8.01
C THR A 191 -1.86 6.97 -8.58
N ALA A 192 -1.13 8.08 -8.70
CA ALA A 192 -1.60 9.27 -9.40
C ALA A 192 -2.08 8.96 -10.84
N GLN A 193 -1.40 8.02 -11.51
CA GLN A 193 -1.76 7.56 -12.86
C GLN A 193 -3.15 6.91 -12.92
N ALA A 194 -3.53 6.12 -11.90
CA ALA A 194 -4.84 5.47 -11.86
C ALA A 194 -5.98 6.49 -11.69
N LEU A 195 -5.76 7.53 -10.85
CA LEU A 195 -6.72 8.62 -10.73
C LEU A 195 -6.79 9.46 -12.00
N ALA A 196 -5.64 9.76 -12.64
CA ALA A 196 -5.57 10.45 -13.92
C ALA A 196 -6.39 9.72 -15.00
N ALA A 197 -6.25 8.40 -15.10
CA ALA A 197 -7.01 7.59 -16.05
C ALA A 197 -8.53 7.65 -15.82
N GLU A 198 -8.98 7.64 -14.56
CA GLU A 198 -10.41 7.80 -14.22
C GLU A 198 -10.95 9.20 -14.54
N LEU A 199 -10.15 10.24 -14.29
CA LEU A 199 -10.49 11.62 -14.63
C LEU A 199 -10.61 11.79 -16.16
N ALA A 200 -9.67 11.23 -16.92
CA ALA A 200 -9.72 11.24 -18.39
C ALA A 200 -10.91 10.44 -18.93
N LYS A 201 -11.18 9.24 -18.36
CA LYS A 201 -12.31 8.38 -18.75
C LYS A 201 -13.68 9.02 -18.52
N SER A 202 -13.77 10.02 -17.63
CA SER A 202 -15.01 10.79 -17.44
C SER A 202 -15.42 11.59 -18.69
N GLY A 203 -14.50 11.86 -19.61
CA GLY A 203 -14.73 12.65 -20.81
C GLY A 203 -14.98 14.15 -20.55
N ARG A 204 -14.77 14.62 -19.31
CA ARG A 204 -15.06 16.01 -18.90
C ARG A 204 -13.82 16.83 -18.55
N TYR A 205 -12.67 16.19 -18.42
CA TYR A 205 -11.43 16.83 -18.01
C TYR A 205 -10.31 16.43 -18.94
N LEU A 206 -9.52 17.40 -19.38
CA LEU A 206 -8.19 17.18 -19.94
C LEU A 206 -7.21 17.02 -18.78
N VAL A 207 -6.46 15.92 -18.78
CA VAL A 207 -5.45 15.63 -17.76
C VAL A 207 -4.08 15.92 -18.33
N ASN A 208 -3.30 16.78 -17.67
CA ASN A 208 -1.90 17.00 -18.01
C ASN A 208 -1.03 15.94 -17.33
N SER A 209 -0.34 15.13 -18.15
CA SER A 209 0.50 14.03 -17.69
C SER A 209 1.91 14.42 -17.24
N GLU A 210 2.38 15.63 -17.54
CA GLU A 210 3.75 16.08 -17.25
C GLU A 210 4.07 16.16 -15.76
N LEU A 211 3.05 16.32 -14.91
CA LEU A 211 3.22 16.51 -13.47
C LEU A 211 2.94 15.25 -12.65
N ILE A 212 2.48 14.16 -13.29
CA ILE A 212 2.01 12.96 -12.59
C ILE A 212 3.16 12.25 -11.86
N GLU A 213 4.38 12.32 -12.39
CA GLU A 213 5.59 11.76 -11.76
C GLU A 213 5.97 12.46 -10.44
N ARG A 214 5.40 13.64 -10.14
CA ARG A 214 5.66 14.41 -8.92
C ARG A 214 4.51 14.35 -7.90
N ASN A 215 3.61 13.38 -8.02
CA ASN A 215 2.37 13.32 -7.22
C ASN A 215 1.50 14.60 -7.37
N GLN A 216 1.51 15.17 -8.57
CA GLN A 216 0.68 16.31 -8.92
C GLN A 216 -0.13 15.97 -10.16
N ILE A 217 -1.42 16.29 -10.17
CA ILE A 217 -2.24 16.18 -11.38
C ILE A 217 -2.77 17.57 -11.68
N ALA A 218 -2.55 18.04 -12.90
CA ALA A 218 -3.23 19.23 -13.38
C ALA A 218 -4.35 18.83 -14.34
N ILE A 219 -5.56 19.34 -14.11
CA ILE A 219 -6.71 19.12 -14.99
C ILE A 219 -7.33 20.43 -15.46
N SER A 220 -7.97 20.39 -16.62
CA SER A 220 -8.78 21.50 -17.15
C SER A 220 -10.13 20.97 -17.62
N PRO A 221 -11.26 21.62 -17.25
CA PRO A 221 -12.58 21.24 -17.76
C PRO A 221 -12.62 21.35 -19.28
N LEU A 222 -13.23 20.36 -19.93
CA LEU A 222 -13.53 20.42 -21.36
C LEU A 222 -14.71 21.36 -21.60
N PRO A 223 -14.69 22.17 -22.68
CA PRO A 223 -15.84 22.96 -23.08
C PRO A 223 -17.00 22.01 -23.42
N ARG A 224 -18.20 22.31 -22.91
CA ARG A 224 -19.40 21.54 -23.28
C ARG A 224 -19.82 21.99 -24.68
N GLU A 225 -20.20 21.04 -25.54
CA GLU A 225 -20.83 21.38 -26.83
C GLU A 225 -22.00 22.34 -26.57
N GLY A 226 -21.87 23.57 -27.08
CA GLY A 226 -22.83 24.66 -26.87
C GLY A 226 -22.29 25.93 -26.20
N GLU A 227 -21.02 25.99 -25.79
CA GLU A 227 -20.37 27.26 -25.37
C GLU A 227 -19.34 27.72 -26.41
N GLN A 228 -19.83 28.42 -27.44
CA GLN A 228 -19.07 29.44 -28.20
C GLN A 228 -19.71 30.81 -27.93
#